data_AF-A0A2A2XVZ6-F1
#
_entry.id   AF-A0A2A2XVZ6-F1
#
_cell.length_a   1.000
_cell.length_b   1.000
_cell.length_c   1.000
_cell.angle_alpha   90.00
_cell.angle_beta   90.00
_cell.angle_gamma   90.00
#
_symmetry.space_group_name_H-M   'P 1'
#
loop_
_entity.id
_entity.type
_entity.pdbx_description
1 polymer ?
#
loop_
_entity_poly.entity_id
_entity_poly.type
_entity_poly.pdbx_seq_one_letter_code
_entity_poly.pdbx_strand_id
1 'polypeptide(L)'
;MAKLQIFLPDGTETTHDLPEEKTSVGRTSENQLLIADDSVSSQHAEIIFENANFFVRDLESTNSTFLNGSKIQSAVLKHGDEVRFGSVACVFLSENSDSRGATESSTLGEQVAATCSLRPEGFVSSSPTPRNKNGKDFGPLAVAAAAVIGFLAVGGALYLIFQAPA
;
A
#
# COMPACT_ATOMS: atom_id res chain seq x y z
N MET A 1 -20.42 5.03 5.58
CA MET A 1 -19.84 3.67 5.53
C MET A 1 -18.57 3.70 4.69
N ALA A 2 -17.55 2.94 5.07
CA ALA A 2 -16.32 2.81 4.29
C ALA A 2 -16.35 1.51 3.49
N LYS A 3 -15.75 1.52 2.30
CA LYS A 3 -15.70 0.40 1.36
C LYS A 3 -14.30 0.29 0.78
N LEU A 4 -13.90 -0.93 0.46
CA LEU A 4 -12.70 -1.22 -0.30
C LEU A 4 -13.10 -1.84 -1.63
N GLN A 5 -12.82 -1.15 -2.72
CA GLN A 5 -12.99 -1.68 -4.07
C GLN A 5 -11.69 -2.38 -4.45
N ILE A 6 -11.78 -3.64 -4.87
CA ILE A 6 -10.66 -4.53 -5.17
C ILE A 6 -10.70 -4.84 -6.66
N PHE A 7 -9.56 -4.64 -7.33
CA PHE A 7 -9.38 -4.91 -8.75
C PHE A 7 -8.50 -6.15 -8.89
N LEU A 8 -9.13 -7.29 -9.15
CA LEU A 8 -8.44 -8.57 -9.32
C LEU A 8 -7.80 -8.64 -10.72
N PRO A 9 -6.71 -9.42 -10.88
CA PRO A 9 -5.99 -9.52 -12.16
C PRO A 9 -6.79 -10.23 -13.26
N ASP A 10 -7.87 -10.94 -12.91
CA ASP A 10 -8.81 -11.56 -13.85
C ASP A 10 -9.77 -10.53 -14.49
N GLY A 11 -9.71 -9.26 -14.06
CA GLY A 11 -10.60 -8.19 -14.49
C GLY A 11 -11.89 -8.10 -13.66
N THR A 12 -12.05 -8.94 -12.64
CA THR A 12 -13.18 -8.89 -11.72
C THR A 12 -12.98 -7.75 -10.72
N GLU A 13 -14.03 -6.96 -10.53
CA GLU A 13 -14.08 -5.94 -9.49
C GLU A 13 -14.99 -6.41 -8.36
N THR A 14 -14.47 -6.42 -7.14
CA THR A 14 -15.25 -6.76 -5.94
C THR A 14 -15.24 -5.57 -5.00
N THR A 15 -16.38 -5.26 -4.39
CA THR A 15 -16.44 -4.24 -3.32
C THR A 15 -16.73 -4.93 -2.01
N HIS A 16 -15.93 -4.59 -0.99
CA HIS A 16 -16.09 -5.10 0.36
C HIS A 16 -16.38 -3.94 1.33
N ASP A 17 -17.39 -4.09 2.18
CA ASP A 17 -17.67 -3.11 3.23
C ASP A 17 -16.59 -3.19 4.32
N LEU A 18 -16.08 -2.04 4.75
CA LEU A 18 -15.11 -1.93 5.83
C LEU A 18 -15.84 -1.46 7.09
N PRO A 19 -16.00 -2.34 8.11
CA PRO A 19 -16.56 -1.95 9.38
C PRO A 19 -15.61 -1.02 10.15
N GLU A 20 -16.15 -0.26 11.11
CA GLU A 20 -15.40 0.64 12.02
C GLU A 20 -14.65 -0.15 13.12
N GLU A 21 -13.97 -1.24 12.72
CA GLU A 21 -13.20 -2.12 13.59
C GLU A 21 -11.93 -2.59 12.86
N LYS A 22 -11.39 -3.75 13.24
CA LYS A 22 -10.26 -4.38 12.58
C LYS A 22 -10.72 -5.33 11.48
N THR A 23 -10.21 -5.13 10.26
CA THR A 23 -10.40 -6.01 9.12
C THR A 23 -9.08 -6.61 8.67
N SER A 24 -8.97 -7.93 8.71
CA SER A 24 -7.81 -8.66 8.18
C SER A 24 -7.92 -8.87 6.68
N VAL A 25 -6.79 -8.73 5.98
CA VAL A 25 -6.65 -8.87 4.53
C VAL A 25 -5.63 -9.96 4.22
N GLY A 26 -6.00 -10.92 3.38
CA GLY A 26 -5.07 -11.95 2.94
C GLY A 26 -5.67 -12.98 1.99
N ARG A 27 -4.84 -13.95 1.60
CA ARG A 27 -5.19 -14.99 0.62
C ARG A 27 -6.02 -16.14 1.18
N THR A 28 -6.03 -16.34 2.49
CA THR A 28 -6.81 -17.41 3.13
C THR A 28 -8.17 -16.90 3.59
N SER A 29 -9.14 -17.81 3.65
CA SER A 29 -10.49 -17.56 4.16
C SER A 29 -10.55 -17.29 5.68
N GLU A 30 -9.40 -17.34 6.36
CA GLU A 30 -9.28 -16.92 7.76
C GLU A 30 -9.34 -15.40 7.92
N ASN A 31 -9.08 -14.67 6.82
CA ASN A 31 -9.19 -13.22 6.80
C ASN A 31 -10.62 -12.80 6.46
N GLN A 32 -11.04 -11.66 7.02
CA GLN A 32 -12.34 -11.08 6.69
C GLN A 32 -12.40 -10.68 5.21
N LEU A 33 -11.30 -10.14 4.67
CA LEU A 33 -11.18 -9.77 3.28
C LEU A 33 -10.26 -10.76 2.56
N LEU A 34 -10.89 -11.66 1.82
CA LEU A 34 -10.23 -12.69 1.01
C LEU A 34 -9.81 -12.12 -0.35
N ILE A 35 -8.51 -12.09 -0.61
CA ILE A 35 -7.94 -11.78 -1.94
C ILE A 35 -7.26 -13.05 -2.46
N ALA A 36 -7.94 -13.78 -3.33
CA ALA A 36 -7.46 -15.06 -3.87
C ALA A 36 -6.41 -14.86 -4.98
N ASP A 37 -5.27 -14.28 -4.62
CA ASP A 37 -4.14 -14.02 -5.54
C ASP A 37 -2.81 -14.50 -4.94
N ASP A 38 -1.93 -15.08 -5.76
CA ASP A 38 -0.64 -15.62 -5.33
C ASP A 38 0.36 -14.57 -4.87
N SER A 39 0.21 -13.31 -5.28
CA SER A 39 1.06 -12.22 -4.80
C SER A 39 0.65 -11.73 -3.40
N VAL A 40 -0.52 -12.13 -2.90
CA VAL A 40 -1.01 -11.79 -1.57
C VAL A 40 -0.65 -12.92 -0.58
N SER A 41 -0.14 -12.53 0.58
CA SER A 41 0.24 -13.47 1.64
C SER A 41 -1.01 -14.01 2.36
N SER A 42 -0.89 -15.18 3.00
CA SER A 42 -2.01 -15.75 3.77
C SER A 42 -2.56 -14.78 4.81
N GLN A 43 -1.69 -14.07 5.54
CA GLN A 43 -2.02 -12.89 6.33
C GLN A 43 -1.13 -11.76 5.79
N HIS A 44 -1.71 -10.80 5.07
CA HIS A 44 -0.93 -9.82 4.32
C HIS A 44 -0.94 -8.46 5.03
N ALA A 45 -2.13 -7.96 5.36
CA ALA A 45 -2.29 -6.67 6.01
C ALA A 45 -3.52 -6.67 6.92
N GLU A 46 -3.60 -5.67 7.78
CA GLU A 46 -4.78 -5.37 8.57
C GLU A 46 -5.18 -3.91 8.36
N ILE A 47 -6.47 -3.67 8.22
CA ILE A 47 -7.06 -2.33 8.24
C ILE A 47 -7.68 -2.15 9.62
N ILE A 48 -7.32 -1.10 10.33
CA ILE A 48 -7.76 -0.82 11.68
C ILE A 48 -8.43 0.55 11.70
N PHE A 49 -9.64 0.61 12.25
CA PHE A 49 -10.27 1.88 12.56
C PHE A 49 -9.90 2.36 13.96
N GLU A 50 -9.15 3.46 14.05
CA GLU A 50 -8.70 4.06 15.32
C GLU A 50 -8.78 5.58 15.22
N ASN A 51 -9.15 6.26 16.31
CA ASN A 51 -9.19 7.74 16.36
C ASN A 51 -9.99 8.37 15.19
N ALA A 52 -11.12 7.77 14.82
CA ALA A 52 -11.96 8.17 13.68
C ALA A 52 -11.27 8.12 12.30
N ASN A 53 -10.13 7.42 12.19
CA ASN A 53 -9.37 7.27 10.96
C ASN A 53 -9.16 5.78 10.64
N PHE A 54 -9.11 5.45 9.36
CA PHE A 54 -8.70 4.12 8.91
C PHE A 54 -7.19 4.08 8.75
N PHE A 55 -6.55 3.06 9.30
CA PHE A 55 -5.14 2.78 9.15
C PHE A 55 -4.97 1.47 8.42
N VAL A 56 -4.02 1.41 7.49
CA VAL A 56 -3.56 0.16 6.89
C VAL A 56 -2.20 -0.19 7.49
N ARG A 57 -2.03 -1.43 7.91
CA ARG A 57 -0.79 -1.96 8.45
C ARG A 57 -0.39 -3.25 7.74
N ASP A 58 0.83 -3.29 7.25
CA ASP A 58 1.43 -4.48 6.64
C ASP A 58 1.89 -5.45 7.74
N LEU A 59 1.57 -6.74 7.57
CA LEU A 59 1.96 -7.82 8.48
C LEU A 59 3.21 -8.55 7.97
N GLU A 60 4.23 -7.78 7.57
CA GLU A 60 5.48 -8.28 6.98
C GLU A 60 5.23 -9.18 5.76
N SER A 61 4.36 -8.69 4.88
CA SER A 61 3.96 -9.47 3.71
C SER A 61 5.10 -9.64 2.70
N THR A 62 5.08 -10.76 1.97
CA THR A 62 6.16 -11.13 1.04
C THR A 62 6.38 -10.07 -0.04
N ASN A 63 5.30 -9.55 -0.61
CA ASN A 63 5.35 -8.53 -1.67
C ASN A 63 5.16 -7.10 -1.16
N SER A 64 5.00 -6.92 0.16
CA SER A 64 4.74 -5.64 0.82
C SER A 64 3.43 -4.95 0.39
N THR A 65 3.01 -4.00 1.22
CA THR A 65 1.88 -3.11 0.92
C THR A 65 2.36 -1.75 0.40
N PHE A 66 1.68 -1.22 -0.61
CA PHE A 66 1.94 0.10 -1.16
C PHE A 66 0.72 1.01 -1.03
N LEU A 67 0.93 2.29 -0.74
CA LEU A 67 -0.09 3.34 -0.74
C LEU A 67 0.32 4.42 -1.73
N ASN A 68 -0.50 4.70 -2.73
CA ASN A 68 -0.23 5.67 -3.80
C ASN A 68 1.18 5.50 -4.42
N GLY A 69 1.59 4.24 -4.62
CA GLY A 69 2.89 3.85 -5.18
C GLY A 69 4.07 3.86 -4.20
N SER A 70 3.89 4.27 -2.95
CA SER A 70 4.94 4.26 -1.91
C SER A 70 4.79 3.05 -1.00
N LYS A 71 5.88 2.31 -0.75
CA LYS A 71 5.88 1.18 0.20
C LYS A 71 5.64 1.70 1.62
N ILE A 72 4.72 1.07 2.34
CA ILE A 72 4.35 1.43 3.70
C ILE A 72 4.47 0.23 4.64
N GLN A 73 4.66 0.50 5.93
CA GLN A 73 4.46 -0.48 7.00
C GLN A 73 3.17 -0.17 7.77
N SER A 74 2.89 1.11 8.00
CA SER A 74 1.63 1.60 8.53
C SER A 74 1.34 2.99 7.94
N ALA A 75 0.10 3.27 7.56
CA ALA A 75 -0.32 4.57 7.04
C ALA A 75 -1.82 4.82 7.27
N VAL A 76 -2.21 6.09 7.32
CA VAL A 76 -3.62 6.50 7.33
C VAL A 76 -4.18 6.41 5.92
N LEU A 77 -5.35 5.80 5.77
CA LEU A 77 -6.13 5.77 4.53
C LEU A 77 -7.08 6.96 4.45
N LYS A 78 -7.07 7.62 3.30
CA LYS A 78 -8.01 8.70 2.94
C LYS A 78 -8.88 8.27 1.78
N HIS A 79 -10.09 8.84 1.70
CA HIS A 79 -10.99 8.59 0.58
C HIS A 79 -10.28 8.84 -0.76
N GLY A 80 -10.40 7.86 -1.65
CA GLY A 80 -9.78 7.88 -2.97
C GLY A 80 -8.34 7.36 -3.01
N ASP A 81 -7.74 7.00 -1.88
CA ASP A 81 -6.39 6.44 -1.86
C ASP A 81 -6.34 5.07 -2.55
N GLU A 82 -5.30 4.87 -3.35
CA GLU A 82 -4.99 3.59 -3.98
C GLU A 82 -4.04 2.80 -3.07
N VAL A 83 -4.50 1.64 -2.62
CA VAL A 83 -3.73 0.68 -1.82
C VAL A 83 -3.42 -0.53 -2.69
N ARG A 84 -2.16 -0.95 -2.74
CA ARG A 84 -1.77 -2.16 -3.46
C ARG A 84 -1.25 -3.21 -2.50
N PHE A 85 -1.89 -4.37 -2.50
CA PHE A 85 -1.47 -5.56 -1.76
C PHE A 85 -0.77 -6.51 -2.74
N GLY A 86 0.55 -6.55 -2.70
CA GLY A 86 1.33 -7.24 -3.74
C GLY A 86 1.05 -6.67 -5.14
N SER A 87 0.40 -7.45 -6.00
CA SER A 87 0.00 -7.06 -7.37
C SER A 87 -1.45 -6.62 -7.49
N VAL A 88 -2.26 -6.80 -6.45
CA VAL A 88 -3.69 -6.47 -6.45
C VAL A 88 -3.88 -5.01 -6.05
N ALA A 89 -4.53 -4.23 -6.90
CA ALA A 89 -4.87 -2.84 -6.63
C ALA A 89 -6.23 -2.75 -5.95
N CYS A 90 -6.33 -1.86 -4.98
CA CYS A 90 -7.54 -1.57 -4.24
C CYS A 90 -7.71 -0.05 -4.11
N VAL A 91 -8.95 0.42 -4.08
CA VAL A 91 -9.28 1.83 -3.84
C VAL A 91 -10.12 1.93 -2.58
N PHE A 92 -9.70 2.80 -1.66
CA PHE A 92 -10.42 3.05 -0.42
C PHE A 92 -11.48 4.14 -0.63
N LEU A 93 -12.73 3.82 -0.34
CA LEU A 93 -13.88 4.71 -0.50
C LEU A 93 -14.51 4.95 0.87
N SER A 94 -14.33 6.15 1.43
CA SER A 94 -15.01 6.55 2.67
C SER A 94 -16.09 7.60 2.38
N GLU A 95 -17.31 7.39 2.86
CA GLU A 95 -18.37 8.41 2.79
C GLU A 95 -18.19 9.55 3.80
N ASN A 96 -17.21 9.42 4.72
CA ASN A 96 -16.98 10.36 5.81
C ASN A 96 -15.79 11.28 5.55
N SER A 97 -15.32 11.39 4.29
CA SER A 97 -14.23 12.30 3.93
C SER A 97 -14.62 13.74 4.21
N ASP A 98 -14.14 14.22 5.34
CA ASP A 98 -14.31 15.56 5.87
C ASP A 98 -14.11 16.63 4.80
N SER A 99 -15.22 17.20 4.33
CA SER A 99 -15.30 18.56 3.80
C SER A 99 -15.03 19.62 4.89
N ARG A 100 -14.24 19.30 5.92
CA ARG A 100 -13.86 20.14 7.07
C ARG A 100 -12.35 20.37 7.23
N GLY A 101 -11.53 19.88 6.30
CA GLY A 101 -10.07 20.10 6.30
C GLY A 101 -9.52 21.07 5.24
N ALA A 102 -10.38 21.77 4.49
CA ALA A 102 -9.98 22.71 3.43
C ALA A 102 -10.20 24.20 3.79
N THR A 103 -10.44 24.50 5.05
CA THR A 103 -10.52 25.85 5.64
C THR A 103 -9.64 25.73 6.88
N GLU A 104 -8.39 26.20 6.95
CA GLU A 104 -7.94 27.57 7.17
C GLU A 104 -6.41 27.56 6.93
N SER A 105 -5.85 28.31 5.98
CA SER A 105 -5.24 29.60 6.28
C SER A 105 -4.75 30.25 4.98
N SER A 106 -5.48 31.24 4.48
CA SER A 106 -4.94 32.40 3.75
C SER A 106 -6.07 33.35 3.43
N THR A 107 -6.56 34.08 4.43
CA THR A 107 -7.25 35.38 4.21
C THR A 107 -7.40 36.13 5.53
N LEU A 108 -6.33 36.81 5.94
CA LEU A 108 -6.27 38.08 6.68
C LEU A 108 -4.90 38.64 6.24
N GLY A 109 -4.77 39.58 5.30
CA GLY A 109 -5.36 40.91 5.34
C GLY A 109 -4.41 41.83 6.12
N GLU A 110 -3.35 42.34 5.50
CA GLU A 110 -2.77 43.61 5.93
C GLU A 110 -2.39 44.45 4.71
N GLN A 111 -3.14 45.53 4.54
CA GLN A 111 -2.97 46.54 3.54
C GLN A 111 -1.97 47.56 4.09
N VAL A 112 -0.77 47.60 3.53
CA VAL A 112 0.09 48.79 3.65
C VAL A 112 0.47 49.24 2.25
N ALA A 113 -0.25 50.25 1.79
CA ALA A 113 0.08 51.01 0.60
C ALA A 113 1.37 51.82 0.82
N ALA A 114 2.21 51.83 -0.22
CA ALA A 114 3.14 52.89 -0.62
C ALA A 114 4.18 53.41 0.40
N THR A 115 5.46 53.07 0.18
CA THR A 115 6.51 54.06 -0.19
C THR A 115 7.86 53.37 -0.40
N CYS A 116 8.44 53.66 -1.56
CA CYS A 116 9.85 53.58 -1.98
C CYS A 116 10.88 52.92 -1.03
N SER A 117 11.63 51.92 -1.55
CA SER A 117 13.05 52.15 -1.86
C SER A 117 13.77 50.90 -2.38
N LEU A 118 14.32 51.08 -3.59
CA LEU A 118 15.61 50.56 -4.09
C LEU A 118 15.77 49.04 -4.25
N ARG A 119 15.66 48.63 -5.52
CA ARG A 119 16.17 47.38 -6.09
C ARG A 119 17.72 47.37 -6.02
N PRO A 120 18.36 46.41 -5.34
CA PRO A 120 19.78 46.18 -5.52
C PRO A 120 20.02 45.45 -6.84
N GLU A 121 20.93 45.97 -7.65
CA GLU A 121 21.47 45.33 -8.85
C GLU A 121 22.34 44.14 -8.42
N GLY A 122 21.81 42.91 -8.50
CA GLY A 122 22.56 41.72 -8.10
C GLY A 122 21.76 40.42 -8.08
N PHE A 123 20.79 40.25 -8.99
CA PHE A 123 20.00 39.03 -9.11
C PHE A 123 20.85 37.91 -9.74
N VAL A 124 21.56 37.14 -8.91
CA VAL A 124 21.90 35.76 -9.27
C VAL A 124 20.69 34.88 -9.00
N SER A 125 19.99 34.53 -10.07
CA SER A 125 18.91 33.54 -10.06
C SER A 125 19.51 32.17 -9.77
N SER A 126 19.63 31.82 -8.50
CA SER A 126 19.87 30.45 -8.08
C SER A 126 18.55 29.88 -7.60
N SER A 127 17.62 29.66 -8.52
CA SER A 127 16.39 28.91 -8.25
C SER A 127 16.76 27.46 -7.90
N PRO A 128 16.50 26.96 -6.68
CA PRO A 128 16.51 25.54 -6.41
C PRO A 128 15.07 25.05 -6.59
N THR A 129 14.68 24.71 -7.81
CA THR A 129 13.48 23.90 -8.00
C THR A 129 13.74 22.50 -7.41
N PRO A 130 12.90 21.98 -6.50
CA PRO A 130 13.05 20.62 -6.02
C PRO A 130 12.84 19.64 -7.18
N ARG A 131 13.87 18.84 -7.44
CA ARG A 131 13.90 17.77 -8.43
C ARG A 131 13.30 16.51 -7.81
N ASN A 132 12.01 16.27 -7.99
CA ASN A 132 11.40 14.97 -7.72
C ASN A 132 11.81 13.99 -8.84
N LYS A 133 12.68 13.05 -8.51
CA LYS A 133 13.14 11.95 -9.37
C LYS A 133 13.18 10.64 -8.58
N ASN A 134 12.01 10.06 -8.36
CA ASN A 134 11.90 8.61 -8.19
C ASN A 134 11.05 8.14 -9.38
N GLY A 135 11.63 7.95 -10.56
CA GLY A 135 12.55 6.84 -10.83
C GLY A 135 11.72 5.67 -11.37
N LYS A 136 11.02 5.92 -12.48
CA LYS A 136 10.24 4.93 -13.22
C LYS A 136 11.20 4.23 -14.17
N ASP A 137 12.06 3.39 -13.60
CA ASP A 137 13.06 2.63 -14.36
C ASP A 137 12.51 1.21 -14.52
N PHE A 138 11.65 1.03 -15.53
CA PHE A 138 11.29 -0.30 -16.02
C PHE A 138 12.52 -0.93 -16.67
N GLY A 139 13.24 -1.75 -15.91
CA GLY A 139 14.23 -2.67 -16.45
C GLY A 139 13.55 -3.95 -16.98
N PRO A 140 13.95 -4.47 -18.16
CA PRO A 140 13.36 -5.69 -18.70
C PRO A 140 13.93 -6.93 -18.02
N LEU A 141 13.04 -7.87 -17.70
CA LEU A 141 13.19 -9.31 -17.89
C LEU A 141 14.61 -9.89 -17.75
N ALA A 142 14.97 -10.31 -16.54
CA ALA A 142 16.08 -11.25 -16.32
C ALA A 142 15.52 -12.55 -15.75
N VAL A 143 15.23 -13.49 -16.65
CA VAL A 143 15.06 -14.90 -16.37
C VAL A 143 16.38 -15.41 -15.79
N ALA A 144 16.40 -15.69 -14.49
CA ALA A 144 17.47 -16.48 -13.87
C ALA A 144 16.83 -17.67 -13.16
N ALA A 145 16.69 -18.76 -13.92
CA ALA A 145 16.52 -20.09 -13.38
C ALA A 145 17.75 -20.44 -12.54
N ALA A 146 17.57 -20.77 -11.27
CA ALA A 146 18.60 -21.42 -10.47
C ALA A 146 17.98 -22.31 -9.38
N ALA A 147 18.29 -23.60 -9.51
CA ALA A 147 18.38 -24.60 -8.46
C ALA A 147 17.09 -25.09 -7.76
N VAL A 148 16.31 -25.87 -8.51
CA VAL A 148 15.82 -27.14 -7.98
C VAL A 148 17.03 -28.06 -7.87
N ILE A 149 17.50 -28.36 -6.65
CA ILE A 149 18.08 -29.63 -6.18
C ILE A 149 18.33 -29.44 -4.67
N GLY A 150 17.32 -29.81 -3.90
CA GLY A 150 17.38 -30.06 -2.45
C GLY A 150 16.42 -31.19 -2.12
N PHE A 151 16.37 -32.17 -3.01
CA PHE A 151 15.51 -33.34 -2.94
C PHE A 151 16.21 -34.41 -2.09
N LEU A 152 15.45 -35.03 -1.22
CA LEU A 152 15.66 -36.41 -0.75
C LEU A 152 17.01 -36.74 -0.10
N ALA A 153 17.19 -36.38 1.17
CA ALA A 153 18.14 -37.12 2.01
C ALA A 153 17.62 -37.48 3.41
N VAL A 154 16.53 -36.87 3.89
CA VAL A 154 16.05 -37.13 5.27
C VAL A 154 14.72 -37.91 5.31
N GLY A 155 13.89 -37.85 4.26
CA GLY A 155 12.58 -38.53 4.24
C GLY A 155 12.59 -40.00 3.81
N GLY A 156 13.63 -40.46 3.11
CA GLY A 156 13.69 -41.82 2.55
C GLY A 156 14.11 -42.91 3.55
N ALA A 157 14.82 -42.56 4.61
CA ALA A 157 15.33 -43.54 5.59
C ALA A 157 14.25 -44.02 6.58
N LEU A 158 13.14 -43.27 6.75
CA LEU A 158 12.07 -43.65 7.67
C LEU A 158 10.99 -44.53 7.03
N TYR A 159 10.83 -44.48 5.69
CA TYR A 159 9.76 -45.22 5.00
C TYR A 159 10.05 -46.72 4.86
N LEU A 160 11.32 -47.14 4.91
CA LEU A 160 11.70 -48.56 4.76
C LEU A 160 11.61 -49.39 6.05
N ILE A 161 11.27 -48.78 7.19
CA ILE A 161 11.10 -49.53 8.46
C ILE A 161 9.64 -49.94 8.68
N PHE A 162 8.67 -49.36 7.96
CA PHE A 162 7.24 -49.58 8.22
C PHE A 162 6.57 -50.63 7.33
N GLN A 163 7.33 -51.38 6.53
CA GLN A 163 6.78 -52.42 5.67
C GLN A 163 7.54 -53.75 5.82
N ALA A 164 7.38 -54.37 6.98
CA ALA A 164 7.70 -55.79 7.18
C ALA A 164 6.48 -56.49 7.79
N PRO A 165 5.82 -57.39 7.05
CA PRO A 165 4.89 -58.35 7.63
C PRO A 165 5.61 -59.69 7.87
N ALA A 166 5.65 -60.12 9.13
CA ALA A 166 5.69 -61.52 9.55
C ALA A 166 5.35 -61.61 11.04
#